data_AF-A0A9E0B825-F1
#
_entry.id   AF-A0A9E0B825-F1
#
_cell.length_a   1.000
_cell.length_b   1.000
_cell.length_c   1.000
_cell.angle_alpha   90.00
_cell.angle_beta   90.00
_cell.angle_gamma   90.00
#
_symmetry.space_group_name_H-M   'P 1'
#
loop_
_entity.id
_entity.type
_entity.pdbx_description
1 polymer ?
#
loop_
_entity_poly.entity_id
_entity_poly.type
_entity_poly.pdbx_seq_one_letter_code
_entity_poly.pdbx_strand_id
1 'polypeptide(L)'
;MIISAGVENLTSWERKLLYMCNARPTINTRALFSDATNDYRCPAEPMPGDTVKIRLRTGRYNVDKAYIYVNNVEYPMTKIKAVGVFDYYEAEIKVNNDKLYYYFKVETGKVVCYYNQIGAIKELNTYYNFQIMPGFKTPDWAKGAVMYQIFADRFCDGDKSNNVLDDEYSYIGEHVCQVKDWDKYPANMGVREFYGGDLQGVLDKLDYLSELGVEVIYFNPLFVSPSNHKYDIQDYDYIDPHFGVIVKDDGELLKEGDQNNTNATRYINRVTSKENLKASNEFFAKAVEQIHSRGMKVIIDGVFNHCGSFNKWMDREHIYSSSDDDYACGAYEKYESPYHSFFKFYGNQWPDNGSYDGWWGHDTLPKLNYEDSDTLEKYIIDIGKKWVSPPYNVDGWRLDVAADLGYSKEYNHTFWKKFRQAVKEANPEAIILAENYGDSYDWLQGDEWDTIMNYDAFMEPVTWFLTGMEKHSDEMRPDSLGNPDYFFGAMHHNMARMGGQSYSISM
;
A
#
# COMPACT_ATOMS: atom_id res chain seq x y z
N MET A 1 50.99 -28.99 17.92
CA MET A 1 52.01 -29.99 17.54
C MET A 1 51.62 -31.27 18.25
N ILE A 2 51.13 -32.33 17.62
CA ILE A 2 51.89 -33.37 16.91
C ILE A 2 50.87 -34.19 16.11
N ILE A 3 50.80 -34.01 14.78
CA ILE A 3 50.30 -35.03 13.81
C ILE A 3 50.99 -34.75 12.47
N SER A 4 52.31 -34.90 12.39
CA SER A 4 53.02 -34.77 11.10
C SER A 4 53.95 -35.94 10.79
N ALA A 5 54.21 -36.85 11.74
CA ALA A 5 55.24 -37.87 11.60
C ALA A 5 54.76 -39.24 11.05
N GLY A 6 53.56 -39.35 10.47
CA GLY A 6 53.02 -40.66 10.04
C GLY A 6 52.18 -40.70 8.77
N VAL A 7 51.93 -39.55 8.12
CA VAL A 7 51.04 -39.49 6.94
C VAL A 7 51.78 -39.84 5.65
N GLU A 8 53.10 -39.68 5.62
CA GLU A 8 53.95 -39.88 4.44
C GLU A 8 54.04 -41.36 4.01
N ASN A 9 53.88 -42.32 4.93
CA ASN A 9 53.93 -43.76 4.61
C ASN A 9 52.57 -44.40 4.29
N LEU A 10 51.47 -43.63 4.32
CA LEU A 10 50.15 -44.13 3.99
C LEU A 10 49.95 -44.19 2.48
N THR A 11 49.35 -45.28 2.00
CA THR A 11 48.87 -45.39 0.61
C THR A 11 47.85 -44.30 0.29
N SER A 12 47.63 -44.01 -1.00
CA SER A 12 46.62 -43.02 -1.41
C SER A 12 45.23 -43.32 -0.82
N TRP A 13 44.89 -44.58 -0.59
CA TRP A 13 43.60 -44.94 -0.03
C TRP A 13 43.58 -44.72 1.49
N GLU A 14 44.62 -45.10 2.22
CA GLU A 14 44.69 -44.84 3.66
C GLU A 14 44.74 -43.34 3.98
N ARG A 15 45.39 -42.51 3.16
CA ARG A 15 45.35 -41.04 3.32
C ARG A 15 43.94 -40.49 3.11
N LYS A 16 43.22 -40.98 2.09
CA LYS A 16 41.81 -40.61 1.84
C LYS A 16 40.91 -41.09 2.98
N LEU A 17 41.11 -42.30 3.51
CA LEU A 17 40.36 -42.83 4.65
C LEU A 17 40.65 -42.03 5.93
N LEU A 18 41.92 -41.71 6.20
CA LEU A 18 42.34 -40.90 7.34
C LEU A 18 41.78 -39.46 7.24
N TYR A 19 41.76 -38.89 6.03
CA TYR A 19 41.11 -37.61 5.76
C TYR A 19 39.59 -37.71 5.97
N MET A 20 38.92 -38.74 5.45
CA MET A 20 37.48 -38.95 5.63
C MET A 20 37.09 -39.17 7.09
N CYS A 21 37.91 -39.89 7.87
CA CYS A 21 37.67 -40.15 9.30
C CYS A 21 37.94 -38.92 10.19
N ASN A 22 38.80 -37.99 9.75
CA ASN A 22 39.17 -36.80 10.53
C ASN A 22 38.59 -35.48 9.98
N ALA A 23 38.01 -35.49 8.77
CA ALA A 23 37.32 -34.36 8.20
C ALA A 23 36.07 -34.09 9.05
N ARG A 24 35.99 -32.89 9.62
CA ARG A 24 34.77 -32.46 10.28
C ARG A 24 33.68 -32.32 9.21
N PRO A 25 32.53 -32.98 9.36
CA PRO A 25 31.40 -32.74 8.47
C PRO A 25 31.08 -31.24 8.49
N THR A 26 30.91 -30.64 7.32
CA THR A 26 30.56 -29.23 7.17
C THR A 26 29.29 -29.13 6.36
N ILE A 27 28.32 -28.39 6.90
CA ILE A 27 27.11 -28.05 6.17
C ILE A 27 27.44 -26.88 5.23
N ASN A 28 27.19 -27.07 3.94
CA ASN A 28 27.29 -26.02 2.94
C ASN A 28 26.04 -25.13 3.05
N THR A 29 26.13 -24.10 3.88
CA THR A 29 25.04 -23.17 4.16
C THR A 29 24.51 -22.45 2.92
N ARG A 30 25.35 -22.21 1.91
CA ARG A 30 24.94 -21.59 0.63
C ARG A 30 24.08 -22.51 -0.23
N ALA A 31 24.13 -23.82 -0.01
CA ALA A 31 23.28 -24.77 -0.72
C ALA A 31 21.90 -24.93 -0.08
N LEU A 32 21.75 -24.54 1.19
CA LEU A 32 20.46 -24.51 1.88
C LEU A 32 19.57 -23.43 1.28
N PHE A 33 18.35 -23.80 0.91
CA PHE A 33 17.38 -22.84 0.40
C PHE A 33 15.94 -23.33 0.56
N SER A 34 15.08 -22.43 1.00
CA SER A 34 13.62 -22.54 0.98
C SER A 34 13.05 -21.12 0.98
N ASP A 35 11.90 -20.95 0.37
CA ASP A 35 11.14 -19.70 0.45
C ASP A 35 9.63 -19.98 0.61
N ALA A 36 8.83 -18.93 0.45
CA ALA A 36 7.38 -18.95 0.59
C ALA A 36 6.63 -19.18 -0.75
N THR A 37 7.34 -19.38 -1.86
CA THR A 37 6.77 -19.57 -3.21
C THR A 37 6.23 -20.98 -3.40
N ASN A 38 5.42 -21.21 -4.45
CA ASN A 38 4.88 -22.55 -4.77
C ASN A 38 5.95 -23.61 -5.06
N ASP A 39 7.19 -23.21 -5.39
CA ASP A 39 8.28 -24.15 -5.60
C ASP A 39 8.75 -24.81 -4.30
N TYR A 40 8.61 -24.11 -3.17
CA TYR A 40 9.06 -24.56 -1.84
C TYR A 40 7.95 -24.73 -0.81
N ARG A 41 6.79 -24.10 -1.01
CA ARG A 41 5.61 -24.17 -0.16
C ARG A 41 4.36 -24.27 -1.05
N CYS A 42 3.77 -25.45 -1.17
CA CYS A 42 2.67 -25.71 -2.08
C CYS A 42 1.45 -26.32 -1.36
N PRO A 43 0.28 -25.65 -1.34
CA PRO A 43 0.03 -24.30 -1.88
C PRO A 43 0.75 -23.20 -1.08
N ALA A 44 1.13 -22.10 -1.74
CA ALA A 44 1.76 -20.95 -1.11
C ALA A 44 0.79 -20.16 -0.21
N GLU A 45 -0.49 -20.15 -0.57
CA GLU A 45 -1.60 -19.50 0.16
C GLU A 45 -2.64 -20.56 0.56
N PRO A 46 -2.37 -21.37 1.61
CA PRO A 46 -3.25 -22.47 2.00
C PRO A 46 -4.54 -21.98 2.68
N MET A 47 -5.62 -22.70 2.45
CA MET A 47 -6.88 -22.58 3.19
C MET A 47 -6.88 -23.49 4.43
N PRO A 48 -7.68 -23.18 5.46
CA PRO A 48 -7.89 -24.10 6.57
C PRO A 48 -8.39 -25.47 6.08
N GLY A 49 -7.73 -26.54 6.51
CA GLY A 49 -8.01 -27.92 6.08
C GLY A 49 -7.04 -28.44 5.01
N ASP A 50 -6.30 -27.57 4.33
CA ASP A 50 -5.31 -27.96 3.33
C ASP A 50 -4.13 -28.73 3.94
N THR A 51 -3.45 -29.49 3.09
CA THR A 51 -2.14 -30.07 3.41
C THR A 51 -1.08 -29.38 2.55
N VAL A 52 -0.13 -28.73 3.20
CA VAL A 52 0.94 -27.97 2.54
C VAL A 52 2.20 -28.81 2.47
N LYS A 53 2.75 -28.92 1.26
CA LYS A 53 4.06 -29.50 1.00
C LYS A 53 5.11 -28.43 1.18
N ILE A 54 5.98 -28.61 2.17
CA ILE A 54 7.08 -27.69 2.46
C ILE A 54 8.40 -28.39 2.11
N ARG A 55 9.22 -27.74 1.29
CA ARG A 55 10.46 -28.27 0.76
C ARG A 55 11.68 -27.51 1.26
N LEU A 56 12.77 -28.24 1.42
CA LEU A 56 14.10 -27.69 1.70
C LEU A 56 15.08 -28.23 0.66
N ARG A 57 15.80 -27.33 -0.02
CA ARG A 57 16.95 -27.68 -0.86
C ARG A 57 18.20 -27.73 0.00
N THR A 58 19.04 -28.74 -0.19
CA THR A 58 20.37 -28.85 0.42
C THR A 58 21.42 -29.20 -0.63
N GLY A 59 22.71 -29.11 -0.26
CA GLY A 59 23.78 -29.70 -1.07
C GLY A 59 23.61 -31.22 -1.15
N ARG A 60 23.90 -31.79 -2.32
CA ARG A 60 23.80 -33.23 -2.54
C ARG A 60 24.78 -33.99 -1.65
N TYR A 61 24.29 -35.01 -0.93
CA TYR A 61 25.05 -35.76 0.08
C TYR A 61 25.63 -34.91 1.22
N ASN A 62 25.14 -33.68 1.41
CA ASN A 62 25.71 -32.75 2.39
C ASN A 62 25.01 -32.79 3.76
N VAL A 63 23.79 -33.33 3.82
CA VAL A 63 22.96 -33.37 5.03
C VAL A 63 22.55 -34.82 5.32
N ASP A 64 22.72 -35.25 6.56
CA ASP A 64 22.32 -36.60 7.01
C ASP A 64 20.82 -36.65 7.30
N LYS A 65 20.30 -35.60 7.95
CA LYS A 65 18.89 -35.47 8.33
C LYS A 65 18.40 -34.04 8.19
N ALA A 66 17.19 -33.88 7.70
CA ALA A 66 16.49 -32.61 7.63
C ALA A 66 15.16 -32.71 8.38
N TYR A 67 14.84 -31.66 9.12
CA TYR A 67 13.64 -31.52 9.92
C TYR A 67 13.00 -30.17 9.64
N ILE A 68 11.67 -30.14 9.70
CA ILE A 68 10.91 -28.90 9.80
C ILE A 68 10.32 -28.83 11.20
N TYR A 69 10.42 -27.66 11.82
CA TYR A 69 9.78 -27.37 13.10
C TYR A 69 8.59 -26.47 12.82
N VAL A 70 7.38 -26.89 13.17
CA VAL A 70 6.15 -26.10 13.01
C VAL A 70 5.56 -25.88 14.40
N ASN A 71 5.43 -24.63 14.83
CA ASN A 71 4.96 -24.26 16.18
C ASN A 71 5.68 -25.06 17.29
N ASN A 72 7.01 -25.19 17.16
CA ASN A 72 7.91 -25.94 18.06
C ASN A 72 7.73 -27.47 18.07
N VAL A 73 6.96 -28.03 17.14
CA VAL A 73 6.86 -29.49 16.94
C VAL A 73 7.78 -29.91 15.80
N GLU A 74 8.65 -30.88 16.05
CA GLU A 74 9.59 -31.42 15.07
C GLU A 74 8.92 -32.45 14.14
N TYR A 75 9.10 -32.30 12.84
CA TYR A 75 8.69 -33.27 11.82
C TYR A 75 9.90 -33.65 10.95
N PRO A 76 10.19 -34.95 10.77
CA PRO A 76 11.24 -35.39 9.87
C PRO A 76 10.85 -35.12 8.41
N MET A 77 11.79 -34.62 7.62
CA MET A 77 11.58 -34.44 6.18
C MET A 77 12.13 -35.63 5.39
N THR A 78 11.44 -35.99 4.31
CA THR A 78 11.85 -37.10 3.44
C THR A 78 12.52 -36.56 2.19
N LYS A 79 13.67 -37.12 1.80
CA LYS A 79 14.31 -36.79 0.53
C LYS A 79 13.45 -37.31 -0.63
N ILE A 80 12.91 -36.41 -1.45
CA ILE A 80 12.00 -36.74 -2.55
C ILE A 80 12.71 -36.82 -3.91
N LYS A 81 13.74 -36.00 -4.13
CA LYS A 81 14.48 -35.96 -5.40
C LYS A 81 15.89 -35.43 -5.23
N ALA A 82 16.73 -35.70 -6.22
CA ALA A 82 18.05 -35.10 -6.38
C ALA A 82 18.17 -34.54 -7.80
N VAL A 83 18.62 -33.30 -7.93
CA VAL A 83 18.78 -32.61 -9.23
C VAL A 83 20.15 -31.94 -9.25
N GLY A 84 21.01 -32.38 -10.17
CA GLY A 84 22.38 -31.88 -10.27
C GLY A 84 23.15 -32.06 -8.95
N VAL A 85 23.57 -30.93 -8.37
CA VAL A 85 24.35 -30.82 -7.12
C VAL A 85 23.47 -30.63 -5.88
N PHE A 86 22.14 -30.74 -6.00
CA PHE A 86 21.20 -30.51 -4.91
C PHE A 86 20.35 -31.74 -4.57
N ASP A 87 20.04 -31.87 -3.29
CA ASP A 87 19.01 -32.77 -2.76
C ASP A 87 17.81 -31.95 -2.28
N TYR A 88 16.60 -32.49 -2.46
CA TYR A 88 15.34 -31.85 -2.04
C TYR A 88 14.62 -32.75 -1.04
N TYR A 89 14.31 -32.16 0.11
CA TYR A 89 13.56 -32.79 1.20
C TYR A 89 12.18 -32.17 1.27
N GLU A 90 11.15 -32.96 1.60
CA GLU A 90 9.76 -32.51 1.70
C GLU A 90 9.11 -33.05 2.99
N ALA A 91 8.23 -32.25 3.58
CA ALA A 91 7.30 -32.65 4.63
C ALA A 91 5.90 -32.12 4.29
N GLU A 92 4.89 -32.90 4.67
CA GLU A 92 3.48 -32.53 4.52
C GLU A 92 2.94 -32.06 5.87
N ILE A 93 2.45 -30.82 5.93
CA ILE A 93 1.92 -30.20 7.14
C ILE A 93 0.44 -29.89 6.93
N LYS A 94 -0.40 -30.43 7.80
CA LYS A 94 -1.83 -30.11 7.79
C LYS A 94 -2.06 -28.74 8.38
N VAL A 95 -2.78 -27.89 7.64
CA VAL A 95 -3.11 -26.53 8.03
C VAL A 95 -4.49 -26.50 8.69
N ASN A 96 -4.56 -25.90 9.87
CA ASN A 96 -5.82 -25.65 10.58
C ASN A 96 -6.16 -24.16 10.48
N ASN A 97 -6.97 -23.63 11.42
CA ASN A 97 -7.29 -22.20 11.46
C ASN A 97 -6.17 -21.35 12.07
N ASP A 98 -5.26 -21.97 12.84
CA ASP A 98 -4.20 -21.26 13.55
C ASP A 98 -3.03 -20.91 12.64
N LYS A 99 -2.45 -19.73 12.86
CA LYS A 99 -1.19 -19.33 12.21
C LYS A 99 -0.08 -20.32 12.54
N LEU A 100 0.72 -20.65 11.55
CA LEU A 100 1.86 -21.56 11.71
C LEU A 100 3.16 -20.79 11.52
N TYR A 101 4.08 -20.98 12.45
CA TYR A 101 5.45 -20.48 12.35
C TYR A 101 6.37 -21.67 12.16
N TYR A 102 7.26 -21.61 11.15
CA TYR A 102 8.17 -22.70 10.89
C TYR A 102 9.59 -22.28 10.52
N TYR A 103 10.51 -23.19 10.80
CA TYR A 103 11.91 -23.13 10.42
C TYR A 103 12.43 -24.54 10.16
N PHE A 104 13.61 -24.65 9.56
CA PHE A 104 14.25 -25.94 9.31
C PHE A 104 15.44 -26.14 10.22
N LYS A 105 15.73 -27.41 10.51
CA LYS A 105 16.94 -27.87 11.19
C LYS A 105 17.57 -28.95 10.32
N VAL A 106 18.84 -28.78 9.97
CA VAL A 106 19.62 -29.78 9.24
C VAL A 106 20.80 -30.24 10.09
N GLU A 107 21.11 -31.53 9.99
CA GLU A 107 22.16 -32.18 10.76
C GLU A 107 23.16 -32.88 9.85
N THR A 108 24.45 -32.78 10.19
CA THR A 108 25.51 -33.58 9.58
C THR A 108 26.52 -33.96 10.66
N GLY A 109 26.57 -35.25 11.00
CA GLY A 109 27.26 -35.74 12.19
C GLY A 109 26.75 -35.05 13.47
N LYS A 110 27.60 -34.21 14.08
CA LYS A 110 27.24 -33.40 15.28
C LYS A 110 26.97 -31.93 14.96
N VAL A 111 27.09 -31.53 13.69
CA VAL A 111 26.88 -30.14 13.29
C VAL A 111 25.40 -29.94 13.00
N VAL A 112 24.84 -28.91 13.62
CA VAL A 112 23.45 -28.47 13.42
C VAL A 112 23.48 -27.11 12.75
N CYS A 113 22.60 -26.90 11.77
CA CYS A 113 22.32 -25.59 11.21
C CYS A 113 20.81 -25.41 11.13
N TYR A 114 20.34 -24.20 11.44
CA TYR A 114 18.96 -23.81 11.26
C TYR A 114 18.81 -23.01 9.97
N TYR A 115 17.60 -22.95 9.44
CA TYR A 115 17.26 -22.14 8.27
C TYR A 115 15.87 -21.52 8.43
N ASN A 116 15.77 -20.22 8.24
CA ASN A 116 14.52 -19.47 8.23
C ASN A 116 14.59 -18.32 7.19
N GLN A 117 13.79 -17.25 7.31
CA GLN A 117 13.71 -16.20 6.27
C GLN A 117 15.02 -15.43 6.06
N ILE A 118 15.91 -15.35 7.06
CA ILE A 118 17.24 -14.74 6.93
C ILE A 118 18.30 -15.73 6.43
N GLY A 119 17.89 -16.94 6.05
CA GLY A 119 18.75 -17.99 5.54
C GLY A 119 19.35 -18.88 6.63
N ALA A 120 20.56 -19.38 6.38
CA ALA A 120 21.22 -20.36 7.22
C ALA A 120 21.90 -19.72 8.45
N ILE A 121 21.50 -20.16 9.66
CA ILE A 121 21.97 -19.62 10.94
C ILE A 121 22.37 -20.73 11.91
N LYS A 122 23.32 -20.44 12.81
CA LYS A 122 23.77 -21.39 13.84
C LYS A 122 22.92 -21.34 15.10
N GLU A 123 22.50 -20.13 15.47
CA GLU A 123 21.64 -19.86 16.61
C GLU A 123 20.30 -19.38 16.07
N LEU A 124 19.23 -20.07 16.48
CA LEU A 124 17.89 -19.78 15.98
C LEU A 124 17.38 -18.46 16.58
N ASN A 125 17.05 -17.51 15.73
CA ASN A 125 16.22 -16.37 16.08
C ASN A 125 14.82 -16.60 15.49
N THR A 126 13.84 -16.88 16.35
CA THR A 126 12.46 -17.21 15.95
C THR A 126 11.68 -16.05 15.34
N TYR A 127 12.19 -14.82 15.48
CA TYR A 127 11.62 -13.62 14.85
C TYR A 127 11.52 -13.75 13.32
N TYR A 128 12.47 -14.45 12.70
CA TYR A 128 12.55 -14.61 11.24
C TYR A 128 11.97 -15.95 10.75
N ASN A 129 11.15 -16.61 11.55
CA ASN A 129 10.49 -17.84 11.13
C ASN A 129 9.57 -17.56 9.94
N PHE A 130 9.49 -18.52 9.02
CA PHE A 130 8.46 -18.49 7.98
C PHE A 130 7.08 -18.57 8.62
N GLN A 131 6.10 -17.99 7.94
CA GLN A 131 4.74 -17.87 8.43
C GLN A 131 3.76 -18.45 7.42
N ILE A 132 2.73 -19.12 7.91
CA ILE A 132 1.57 -19.52 7.14
C ILE A 132 0.36 -18.92 7.84
N MET A 133 -0.40 -18.13 7.09
CA MET A 133 -1.63 -17.47 7.52
C MET A 133 -2.80 -18.13 6.77
N PRO A 134 -3.46 -19.13 7.39
CA PRO A 134 -4.49 -19.89 6.70
C PRO A 134 -5.67 -19.00 6.29
N GLY A 135 -6.12 -19.12 5.05
CA GLY A 135 -7.23 -18.30 4.53
C GLY A 135 -6.82 -16.90 4.08
N PHE A 136 -5.55 -16.50 4.26
CA PHE A 136 -5.06 -15.26 3.68
C PHE A 136 -4.67 -15.49 2.22
N LYS A 137 -5.46 -14.88 1.33
CA LYS A 137 -5.19 -14.83 -0.10
C LYS A 137 -5.09 -13.39 -0.57
N THR A 138 -4.12 -13.14 -1.44
CA THR A 138 -3.96 -11.88 -2.18
C THR A 138 -4.40 -12.07 -3.64
N PRO A 139 -4.91 -11.03 -4.32
CA PRO A 139 -5.36 -11.16 -5.71
C PRO A 139 -4.25 -11.64 -6.63
N ASP A 140 -4.52 -12.64 -7.46
CA ASP A 140 -3.48 -13.29 -8.28
C ASP A 140 -2.97 -12.36 -9.38
N TRP A 141 -3.82 -11.46 -9.89
CA TRP A 141 -3.44 -10.48 -10.92
C TRP A 141 -2.42 -9.46 -10.43
N ALA A 142 -2.31 -9.22 -9.11
CA ALA A 142 -1.40 -8.22 -8.57
C ALA A 142 0.04 -8.74 -8.40
N LYS A 143 0.22 -10.07 -8.37
CA LYS A 143 1.52 -10.70 -8.07
C LYS A 143 2.47 -10.54 -9.26
N GLY A 144 3.45 -9.65 -9.11
CA GLY A 144 4.42 -9.32 -10.15
C GLY A 144 3.90 -8.37 -11.23
N ALA A 145 2.75 -7.72 -11.00
CA ALA A 145 2.19 -6.75 -11.94
C ALA A 145 3.04 -5.47 -12.01
N VAL A 146 3.15 -4.88 -13.21
CA VAL A 146 3.81 -3.59 -13.41
C VAL A 146 2.80 -2.45 -13.20
N MET A 147 2.96 -1.71 -12.11
CA MET A 147 2.10 -0.57 -11.78
C MET A 147 2.69 0.77 -12.24
N TYR A 148 1.82 1.68 -12.68
CA TYR A 148 2.17 3.04 -13.07
C TYR A 148 1.35 4.04 -12.25
N GLN A 149 2.02 4.81 -11.40
CA GLN A 149 1.38 5.85 -10.60
C GLN A 149 1.14 7.12 -11.44
N ILE A 150 -0.08 7.64 -11.40
CA ILE A 150 -0.50 8.85 -12.12
C ILE A 150 -0.95 9.91 -11.11
N PHE A 151 -0.24 11.04 -11.13
CA PHE A 151 -0.71 12.30 -10.57
C PHE A 151 -1.46 13.06 -11.67
N ALA A 152 -2.80 13.01 -11.63
CA ALA A 152 -3.67 13.37 -12.76
C ALA A 152 -3.41 14.77 -13.33
N ASP A 153 -3.37 15.80 -12.48
CA ASP A 153 -3.14 17.21 -12.88
C ASP A 153 -1.85 17.42 -13.68
N ARG A 154 -0.87 16.51 -13.58
CA ARG A 154 0.45 16.63 -14.23
C ARG A 154 0.71 15.61 -15.34
N PHE A 155 -0.24 14.73 -15.61
CA PHE A 155 0.00 13.65 -16.57
C PHE A 155 -0.24 14.09 -18.00
N CYS A 156 -1.45 14.57 -18.31
CA CYS A 156 -1.82 15.09 -19.63
C CYS A 156 -3.14 15.88 -19.53
N ASP A 157 -3.18 17.10 -20.05
CA ASP A 157 -4.43 17.87 -20.27
C ASP A 157 -5.10 17.34 -21.56
N GLY A 158 -6.26 16.69 -21.39
CA GLY A 158 -7.04 16.10 -22.48
C GLY A 158 -8.30 16.89 -22.79
N ASP A 159 -8.86 17.60 -21.81
CA ASP A 159 -10.05 18.43 -21.94
C ASP A 159 -9.92 19.77 -21.21
N LYS A 160 -9.35 20.74 -21.93
CA LYS A 160 -9.22 22.14 -21.48
C LYS A 160 -10.50 22.80 -20.97
N SER A 161 -11.69 22.28 -21.27
CA SER A 161 -12.95 22.87 -20.81
C SER A 161 -13.19 22.66 -19.31
N ASN A 162 -12.54 21.67 -18.70
CA ASN A 162 -12.65 21.39 -17.27
C ASN A 162 -11.50 22.01 -16.43
N ASN A 163 -10.56 22.71 -17.06
CA ASN A 163 -9.42 23.30 -16.36
C ASN A 163 -9.86 24.31 -15.29
N VAL A 164 -9.17 24.27 -14.16
CA VAL A 164 -9.23 25.33 -13.14
C VAL A 164 -8.77 26.64 -13.78
N LEU A 165 -9.51 27.72 -13.51
CA LEU A 165 -9.26 29.06 -14.02
C LEU A 165 -8.44 29.90 -13.03
N ASP A 166 -7.79 30.94 -13.55
CA ASP A 166 -7.19 31.98 -12.71
C ASP A 166 -8.27 32.60 -11.81
N ASP A 167 -7.98 32.76 -10.51
CA ASP A 167 -8.87 33.40 -9.54
C ASP A 167 -10.21 32.66 -9.31
N GLU A 168 -10.28 31.36 -9.60
CA GLU A 168 -11.53 30.61 -9.48
C GLU A 168 -12.04 30.51 -8.03
N TYR A 169 -11.14 30.32 -7.08
CA TYR A 169 -11.38 30.32 -5.63
C TYR A 169 -10.09 30.66 -4.86
N SER A 170 -10.22 30.90 -3.56
CA SER A 170 -9.10 31.12 -2.65
C SER A 170 -8.82 29.86 -1.85
N TYR A 171 -7.55 29.49 -1.72
CA TYR A 171 -7.12 28.33 -0.97
C TYR A 171 -5.83 28.62 -0.18
N ILE A 172 -5.91 28.55 1.16
CA ILE A 172 -4.80 28.88 2.07
C ILE A 172 -4.31 30.33 1.84
N GLY A 173 -5.26 31.27 1.77
CA GLY A 173 -4.98 32.72 1.79
C GLY A 173 -4.49 33.32 0.47
N GLU A 174 -4.48 32.55 -0.61
CA GLU A 174 -4.12 33.00 -1.96
C GLU A 174 -5.07 32.37 -2.99
N HIS A 175 -5.23 33.04 -4.13
CA HIS A 175 -6.06 32.53 -5.22
C HIS A 175 -5.38 31.37 -5.95
N VAL A 176 -6.19 30.45 -6.45
CA VAL A 176 -5.71 29.42 -7.38
C VAL A 176 -5.37 30.01 -8.74
N CYS A 177 -4.45 29.37 -9.44
CA CYS A 177 -4.03 29.84 -10.75
C CYS A 177 -3.85 28.70 -11.75
N GLN A 178 -4.17 29.02 -13.00
CA GLN A 178 -3.98 28.12 -14.12
C GLN A 178 -2.55 28.27 -14.66
N VAL A 179 -1.84 27.16 -14.71
CA VAL A 179 -0.53 27.10 -15.35
C VAL A 179 -0.70 26.90 -16.85
N LYS A 180 -0.42 27.96 -17.61
CA LYS A 180 -0.57 27.99 -19.08
C LYS A 180 0.62 27.37 -19.83
N ASP A 181 1.77 27.31 -19.19
CA ASP A 181 2.98 26.69 -19.71
C ASP A 181 3.19 25.33 -19.04
N TRP A 182 2.86 24.25 -19.76
CA TRP A 182 2.92 22.88 -19.24
C TRP A 182 4.33 22.49 -18.77
N ASP A 183 5.37 23.06 -19.38
CA ASP A 183 6.78 22.75 -19.06
C ASP A 183 7.31 23.58 -17.88
N LYS A 184 6.50 24.46 -17.30
CA LYS A 184 6.87 25.23 -16.11
C LYS A 184 7.12 24.27 -14.93
N TYR A 185 8.26 24.45 -14.25
CA TYR A 185 8.51 23.74 -12.99
C TYR A 185 7.52 24.14 -11.89
N PRO A 186 7.04 23.19 -11.07
CA PRO A 186 6.17 23.51 -9.93
C PRO A 186 6.83 24.50 -8.97
N ALA A 187 6.06 25.47 -8.48
CA ALA A 187 6.54 26.36 -7.42
C ALA A 187 6.71 25.62 -6.09
N ASN A 188 7.57 26.12 -5.20
CA ASN A 188 7.82 25.54 -3.87
C ASN A 188 6.52 25.42 -3.04
N MET A 189 5.66 26.44 -3.08
CA MET A 189 4.30 26.42 -2.52
C MET A 189 3.23 26.34 -3.62
N GLY A 190 3.46 25.48 -4.61
CA GLY A 190 2.61 25.34 -5.80
C GLY A 190 1.31 24.56 -5.60
N VAL A 191 0.80 24.40 -4.37
CA VAL A 191 -0.44 23.63 -4.08
C VAL A 191 -1.70 24.20 -4.76
N ARG A 192 -1.64 25.48 -5.13
CA ARG A 192 -2.67 26.27 -5.84
C ARG A 192 -2.49 26.32 -7.36
N GLU A 193 -1.41 25.73 -7.87
CA GLU A 193 -1.10 25.71 -9.31
C GLU A 193 -1.75 24.48 -9.96
N PHE A 194 -2.58 24.72 -10.97
CA PHE A 194 -3.27 23.67 -11.73
C PHE A 194 -2.80 23.69 -13.18
N TYR A 195 -2.34 22.54 -13.66
CA TYR A 195 -1.82 22.39 -15.01
C TYR A 195 -2.90 21.91 -15.99
N GLY A 196 -4.00 21.37 -15.46
CA GLY A 196 -5.15 20.94 -16.27
C GLY A 196 -5.10 19.48 -16.68
N GLY A 197 -4.23 18.67 -16.09
CA GLY A 197 -4.23 17.24 -16.37
C GLY A 197 -5.49 16.55 -15.82
N ASP A 198 -6.07 15.64 -16.60
CA ASP A 198 -7.39 15.08 -16.34
C ASP A 198 -7.51 13.61 -16.79
N LEU A 199 -8.70 13.01 -16.57
CA LEU A 199 -8.95 11.62 -16.96
C LEU A 199 -9.02 11.42 -18.48
N GLN A 200 -9.45 12.43 -19.26
CA GLN A 200 -9.43 12.34 -20.72
C GLN A 200 -8.00 12.27 -21.25
N GLY A 201 -7.07 13.04 -20.68
CA GLY A 201 -5.65 12.98 -21.02
C GLY A 201 -5.04 11.63 -20.68
N VAL A 202 -5.51 10.97 -19.61
CA VAL A 202 -5.13 9.57 -19.34
C VAL A 202 -5.65 8.63 -20.42
N LEU A 203 -6.91 8.77 -20.83
CA LEU A 203 -7.51 7.99 -21.91
C LEU A 203 -6.75 8.16 -23.23
N ASP A 204 -6.33 9.39 -23.54
CA ASP A 204 -5.55 9.73 -24.74
C ASP A 204 -4.14 9.11 -24.75
N LYS A 205 -3.63 8.70 -23.58
CA LYS A 205 -2.30 8.09 -23.39
C LYS A 205 -2.35 6.60 -23.05
N LEU A 206 -3.50 5.94 -23.14
CA LEU A 206 -3.58 4.51 -22.85
C LEU A 206 -2.72 3.66 -23.80
N ASP A 207 -2.55 4.09 -25.04
CA ASP A 207 -1.68 3.38 -25.99
C ASP A 207 -0.20 3.47 -25.55
N TYR A 208 0.24 4.63 -25.03
CA TYR A 208 1.57 4.78 -24.41
C TYR A 208 1.76 3.85 -23.20
N LEU A 209 0.77 3.78 -22.31
CA LEU A 209 0.84 2.92 -21.12
C LEU A 209 0.87 1.43 -21.52
N SER A 210 0.09 1.05 -22.53
CA SER A 210 0.09 -0.32 -23.04
C SER A 210 1.40 -0.68 -23.72
N GLU A 211 1.98 0.21 -24.53
CA GLU A 211 3.29 0.01 -25.17
C GLU A 211 4.43 -0.10 -24.15
N LEU A 212 4.34 0.62 -23.02
CA LEU A 212 5.30 0.51 -21.91
C LEU A 212 5.20 -0.83 -21.17
N GLY A 213 4.07 -1.55 -21.30
CA GLY A 213 3.80 -2.80 -20.59
C GLY A 213 3.19 -2.62 -19.21
N VAL A 214 2.47 -1.49 -18.99
CA VAL A 214 1.74 -1.25 -17.74
C VAL A 214 0.56 -2.21 -17.63
N GLU A 215 0.39 -2.80 -16.46
CA GLU A 215 -0.71 -3.71 -16.14
C GLU A 215 -1.68 -3.10 -15.12
N VAL A 216 -1.25 -2.11 -14.34
CA VAL A 216 -2.06 -1.44 -13.32
C VAL A 216 -1.80 0.06 -13.34
N ILE A 217 -2.87 0.86 -13.35
CA ILE A 217 -2.80 2.30 -13.15
C ILE A 217 -3.20 2.58 -11.69
N TYR A 218 -2.32 3.23 -10.94
CA TYR A 218 -2.62 3.74 -9.59
C TYR A 218 -2.77 5.27 -9.68
N PHE A 219 -3.96 5.78 -9.37
CA PHE A 219 -4.21 7.21 -9.30
C PHE A 219 -4.01 7.73 -7.88
N ASN A 220 -3.30 8.86 -7.76
CA ASN A 220 -3.47 9.77 -6.63
C ASN A 220 -4.94 10.23 -6.49
N PRO A 221 -5.35 10.89 -5.39
CA PRO A 221 -6.76 11.19 -5.14
C PRO A 221 -7.47 11.89 -6.31
N LEU A 222 -8.66 11.38 -6.67
CA LEU A 222 -9.47 11.87 -7.79
C LEU A 222 -10.78 12.54 -7.35
N PHE A 223 -11.11 12.46 -6.07
CA PHE A 223 -12.36 12.99 -5.54
C PHE A 223 -12.34 14.52 -5.46
N VAL A 224 -13.52 15.13 -5.42
CA VAL A 224 -13.66 16.59 -5.34
C VAL A 224 -12.76 17.15 -4.24
N SER A 225 -11.92 18.13 -4.57
CA SER A 225 -11.01 18.77 -3.61
C SER A 225 -10.41 20.08 -4.16
N PRO A 226 -10.18 21.09 -3.31
CA PRO A 226 -9.67 22.41 -3.71
C PRO A 226 -8.15 22.46 -3.94
N SER A 227 -7.38 21.42 -3.59
CA SER A 227 -5.94 21.41 -3.89
C SER A 227 -5.65 20.68 -5.20
N ASN A 228 -4.44 20.84 -5.73
CA ASN A 228 -3.98 20.07 -6.88
C ASN A 228 -3.65 18.60 -6.55
N HIS A 229 -3.32 18.29 -5.29
CA HIS A 229 -3.00 16.93 -4.85
C HIS A 229 -4.23 16.16 -4.34
N LYS A 230 -5.29 16.88 -3.98
CA LYS A 230 -6.61 16.37 -3.60
C LYS A 230 -6.67 15.46 -2.36
N TYR A 231 -5.75 15.63 -1.41
CA TYR A 231 -5.77 14.86 -0.15
C TYR A 231 -6.72 15.48 0.89
N ASP A 232 -7.00 16.76 0.76
CA ASP A 232 -8.03 17.50 1.49
C ASP A 232 -9.39 17.30 0.82
N ILE A 233 -9.90 16.07 0.90
CA ILE A 233 -11.13 15.65 0.21
C ILE A 233 -12.30 16.53 0.61
N GLN A 234 -12.95 17.12 -0.38
CA GLN A 234 -14.17 17.89 -0.23
C GLN A 234 -15.44 17.02 -0.40
N ASP A 235 -15.44 16.04 -1.31
CA ASP A 235 -16.56 15.09 -1.46
C ASP A 235 -16.10 13.70 -1.93
N TYR A 236 -16.18 12.70 -1.04
CA TYR A 236 -15.84 11.30 -1.33
C TYR A 236 -16.78 10.61 -2.35
N ASP A 237 -17.95 11.18 -2.61
CA ASP A 237 -18.96 10.54 -3.44
C ASP A 237 -18.74 10.73 -4.94
N TYR A 238 -17.93 11.72 -5.31
CA TYR A 238 -17.85 12.16 -6.69
C TYR A 238 -16.41 12.41 -7.11
N ILE A 239 -16.11 12.06 -8.36
CA ILE A 239 -14.90 12.48 -9.04
C ILE A 239 -14.93 13.99 -9.22
N ASP A 240 -13.78 14.63 -9.02
CA ASP A 240 -13.63 16.07 -9.19
C ASP A 240 -14.01 16.48 -10.63
N PRO A 241 -14.96 17.41 -10.82
CA PRO A 241 -15.34 17.87 -12.16
C PRO A 241 -14.18 18.43 -12.99
N HIS A 242 -13.11 18.94 -12.35
CA HIS A 242 -11.90 19.39 -13.05
C HIS A 242 -11.04 18.23 -13.58
N PHE A 243 -11.27 16.99 -13.14
CA PHE A 243 -10.70 15.78 -13.75
C PHE A 243 -11.71 15.03 -14.62
N GLY A 244 -12.99 15.37 -14.50
CA GLY A 244 -14.11 14.71 -15.16
C GLY A 244 -14.81 15.63 -16.15
N VAL A 245 -16.08 15.91 -15.87
CA VAL A 245 -16.98 16.61 -16.81
C VAL A 245 -17.68 17.77 -16.11
N ILE A 246 -17.60 18.95 -16.73
CA ILE A 246 -18.35 20.15 -16.34
C ILE A 246 -19.45 20.40 -17.37
N VAL A 247 -20.71 20.20 -16.98
CA VAL A 247 -21.90 20.43 -17.81
C VAL A 247 -22.47 21.82 -17.58
N LYS A 248 -22.57 22.23 -16.31
CA LYS A 248 -22.97 23.56 -15.86
C LYS A 248 -21.70 24.32 -15.43
N ASP A 249 -21.43 25.44 -16.10
CA ASP A 249 -20.24 26.28 -15.88
C ASP A 249 -20.62 27.77 -15.76
N ASP A 250 -21.61 28.02 -14.91
CA ASP A 250 -22.15 29.35 -14.64
C ASP A 250 -21.41 30.00 -13.46
N GLY A 251 -21.54 31.32 -13.31
CA GLY A 251 -21.02 32.07 -12.16
C GLY A 251 -19.76 32.88 -12.44
N GLU A 252 -19.34 33.60 -11.42
CA GLU A 252 -18.22 34.54 -11.44
C GLU A 252 -17.00 33.98 -10.70
N LEU A 253 -15.82 34.40 -11.15
CA LEU A 253 -14.53 34.19 -10.48
C LEU A 253 -14.37 35.19 -9.32
N LEU A 254 -13.43 34.93 -8.41
CA LEU A 254 -13.08 35.89 -7.38
C LEU A 254 -12.49 37.17 -7.99
N LYS A 255 -12.80 38.30 -7.36
CA LYS A 255 -12.16 39.58 -7.71
C LYS A 255 -10.78 39.63 -7.09
N GLU A 256 -9.87 40.38 -7.69
CA GLU A 256 -8.52 40.60 -7.15
C GLU A 256 -8.57 40.97 -5.65
N GLY A 257 -7.91 40.14 -4.82
CA GLY A 257 -7.84 40.31 -3.36
C GLY A 257 -9.05 39.79 -2.56
N ASP A 258 -10.09 39.26 -3.20
CA ASP A 258 -11.24 38.66 -2.52
C ASP A 258 -10.91 37.26 -1.99
N GLN A 259 -10.85 37.10 -0.67
CA GLN A 259 -10.55 35.81 -0.03
C GLN A 259 -11.81 35.05 0.41
N ASN A 260 -13.01 35.57 0.11
CA ASN A 260 -14.25 34.95 0.55
C ASN A 260 -14.81 34.01 -0.52
N ASN A 261 -14.68 32.70 -0.28
CA ASN A 261 -15.12 31.66 -1.20
C ASN A 261 -16.63 31.62 -1.45
N THR A 262 -17.47 32.26 -0.63
CA THR A 262 -18.90 32.44 -0.95
C THR A 262 -19.15 33.29 -2.20
N ASN A 263 -18.17 34.11 -2.60
CA ASN A 263 -18.22 34.88 -3.85
C ASN A 263 -17.69 34.08 -5.05
N ALA A 264 -17.02 32.93 -4.83
CA ALA A 264 -16.48 32.03 -5.87
C ALA A 264 -17.60 31.19 -6.50
N THR A 265 -18.63 31.86 -7.01
CA THR A 265 -19.87 31.22 -7.48
C THR A 265 -19.64 30.23 -8.63
N ARG A 266 -18.62 30.46 -9.47
CA ARG A 266 -18.23 29.47 -10.50
C ARG A 266 -17.64 28.20 -9.90
N TYR A 267 -16.71 28.32 -8.96
CA TYR A 267 -16.16 27.16 -8.25
C TYR A 267 -17.27 26.36 -7.57
N ILE A 268 -18.11 27.04 -6.78
CA ILE A 268 -19.26 26.44 -6.11
C ILE A 268 -20.13 25.69 -7.13
N ASN A 269 -20.47 26.33 -8.25
CA ASN A 269 -21.27 25.70 -9.30
C ASN A 269 -20.62 24.42 -9.83
N ARG A 270 -19.34 24.49 -10.18
CA ARG A 270 -18.58 23.36 -10.74
C ARG A 270 -18.57 22.17 -9.79
N VAL A 271 -18.22 22.38 -8.52
CA VAL A 271 -17.96 21.30 -7.55
C VAL A 271 -19.18 20.86 -6.72
N THR A 272 -20.30 21.59 -6.78
CA THR A 272 -21.52 21.22 -6.03
C THR A 272 -22.71 20.88 -6.92
N SER A 273 -22.70 21.25 -8.20
CA SER A 273 -23.82 20.91 -9.09
C SER A 273 -23.97 19.40 -9.23
N LYS A 274 -25.16 18.88 -8.89
CA LYS A 274 -25.45 17.44 -9.06
C LYS A 274 -25.32 16.96 -10.50
N GLU A 275 -25.49 17.83 -11.48
CA GLU A 275 -25.32 17.51 -12.89
C GLU A 275 -23.84 17.24 -13.23
N ASN A 276 -22.94 18.15 -12.83
CA ASN A 276 -21.49 17.99 -13.00
C ASN A 276 -20.95 16.76 -12.26
N LEU A 277 -21.37 16.60 -11.00
CA LEU A 277 -20.92 15.51 -10.14
C LEU A 277 -21.33 14.13 -10.69
N LYS A 278 -22.58 14.00 -11.17
CA LYS A 278 -23.05 12.75 -11.78
C LYS A 278 -22.38 12.49 -13.13
N ALA A 279 -22.24 13.50 -13.98
CA ALA A 279 -21.57 13.39 -15.27
C ALA A 279 -20.11 12.92 -15.10
N SER A 280 -19.40 13.46 -14.11
CA SER A 280 -18.02 13.08 -13.79
C SER A 280 -17.90 11.63 -13.32
N ASN A 281 -18.82 11.16 -12.47
CA ASN A 281 -18.87 9.75 -12.08
C ASN A 281 -19.18 8.80 -13.24
N GLU A 282 -20.13 9.17 -14.11
CA GLU A 282 -20.45 8.39 -15.31
C GLU A 282 -19.27 8.35 -16.29
N PHE A 283 -18.55 9.46 -16.44
CA PHE A 283 -17.34 9.51 -17.25
C PHE A 283 -16.24 8.62 -16.67
N PHE A 284 -16.00 8.68 -15.35
CA PHE A 284 -15.02 7.83 -14.70
C PHE A 284 -15.34 6.33 -14.84
N ALA A 285 -16.61 5.93 -14.69
CA ALA A 285 -17.01 4.54 -14.92
C ALA A 285 -16.66 4.08 -16.35
N LYS A 286 -16.92 4.92 -17.37
CA LYS A 286 -16.51 4.65 -18.76
C LYS A 286 -14.99 4.63 -18.92
N ALA A 287 -14.26 5.50 -18.22
CA ALA A 287 -12.80 5.54 -18.27
C ALA A 287 -12.20 4.23 -17.73
N VAL A 288 -12.72 3.72 -16.60
CA VAL A 288 -12.33 2.41 -16.05
C VAL A 288 -12.66 1.29 -17.04
N GLU A 289 -13.84 1.28 -17.66
CA GLU A 289 -14.17 0.30 -18.71
C GLU A 289 -13.18 0.34 -19.89
N GLN A 290 -12.76 1.52 -20.33
CA GLN A 290 -11.76 1.68 -21.40
C GLN A 290 -10.38 1.18 -20.99
N ILE A 291 -9.96 1.42 -19.75
CA ILE A 291 -8.70 0.90 -19.19
C ILE A 291 -8.75 -0.63 -19.12
N HIS A 292 -9.84 -1.18 -18.60
CA HIS A 292 -10.07 -2.63 -18.53
C HIS A 292 -10.10 -3.29 -19.90
N SER A 293 -10.65 -2.62 -20.93
CA SER A 293 -10.69 -3.14 -22.30
C SER A 293 -9.29 -3.37 -22.89
N ARG A 294 -8.26 -2.73 -22.33
CA ARG A 294 -6.84 -2.90 -22.67
C ARG A 294 -6.10 -3.88 -21.74
N GLY A 295 -6.82 -4.56 -20.85
CA GLY A 295 -6.26 -5.54 -19.92
C GLY A 295 -5.57 -4.92 -18.70
N MET A 296 -5.64 -3.60 -18.53
CA MET A 296 -5.09 -2.90 -17.36
C MET A 296 -6.09 -2.88 -16.20
N LYS A 297 -5.56 -2.72 -14.98
CA LYS A 297 -6.29 -2.62 -13.72
C LYS A 297 -6.24 -1.20 -13.17
N VAL A 298 -7.19 -0.82 -12.32
CA VAL A 298 -7.28 0.54 -11.75
C VAL A 298 -7.29 0.49 -10.22
N ILE A 299 -6.35 1.19 -9.59
CA ILE A 299 -6.32 1.45 -8.15
C ILE A 299 -6.53 2.94 -7.93
N ILE A 300 -7.36 3.30 -6.96
CA ILE A 300 -7.60 4.71 -6.57
C ILE A 300 -7.17 4.95 -5.11
N ASP A 301 -6.88 6.21 -4.79
CA ASP A 301 -6.47 6.65 -3.46
C ASP A 301 -7.66 6.89 -2.52
N GLY A 302 -7.61 6.30 -1.33
CA GLY A 302 -8.62 6.39 -0.28
C GLY A 302 -8.09 7.16 0.92
N VAL A 303 -8.45 8.44 1.00
CA VAL A 303 -8.01 9.35 2.07
C VAL A 303 -9.02 9.37 3.22
N PHE A 304 -8.93 8.37 4.09
CA PHE A 304 -9.95 8.12 5.12
C PHE A 304 -9.56 8.60 6.53
N ASN A 305 -8.32 9.02 6.77
CA ASN A 305 -7.93 9.49 8.11
C ASN A 305 -8.49 10.89 8.44
N HIS A 306 -8.53 11.77 7.45
CA HIS A 306 -8.97 13.15 7.55
C HIS A 306 -9.73 13.54 6.28
N CYS A 307 -10.43 14.68 6.32
CA CYS A 307 -10.98 15.33 5.13
C CYS A 307 -10.40 16.75 4.99
N GLY A 308 -10.79 17.48 3.95
CA GLY A 308 -10.46 18.90 3.81
C GLY A 308 -11.42 19.81 4.59
N SER A 309 -10.99 21.04 4.89
CA SER A 309 -11.88 22.05 5.50
C SER A 309 -13.05 22.45 4.59
N PHE A 310 -12.90 22.30 3.29
CA PHE A 310 -13.94 22.50 2.27
C PHE A 310 -14.98 21.36 2.24
N ASN A 311 -14.76 20.26 2.96
CA ASN A 311 -15.62 19.08 2.88
C ASN A 311 -17.06 19.38 3.27
N LYS A 312 -18.03 18.81 2.55
CA LYS A 312 -19.48 19.00 2.83
C LYS A 312 -19.89 18.71 4.28
N TRP A 313 -19.14 17.85 4.98
CA TRP A 313 -19.38 17.56 6.39
C TRP A 313 -18.93 18.69 7.30
N MET A 314 -17.84 19.38 6.96
CA MET A 314 -17.32 20.51 7.73
C MET A 314 -17.94 21.83 7.23
N ASP A 315 -17.82 22.08 5.93
CA ASP A 315 -18.27 23.26 5.17
C ASP A 315 -17.72 24.59 5.73
N ARG A 316 -16.42 24.61 6.06
CA ARG A 316 -15.77 25.79 6.66
C ARG A 316 -15.81 27.01 5.75
N GLU A 317 -15.75 26.78 4.45
CA GLU A 317 -15.70 27.81 3.42
C GLU A 317 -17.09 28.14 2.86
N HIS A 318 -18.15 27.57 3.44
CA HIS A 318 -19.54 27.78 3.05
C HIS A 318 -19.82 27.49 1.57
N ILE A 319 -19.16 26.47 1.02
CA ILE A 319 -19.29 26.07 -0.39
C ILE A 319 -20.64 25.41 -0.62
N TYR A 320 -21.07 24.54 0.29
CA TYR A 320 -22.30 23.78 0.13
C TYR A 320 -23.53 24.57 0.59
N SER A 321 -23.41 25.35 1.66
CA SER A 321 -24.48 26.26 2.08
C SER A 321 -24.74 27.41 1.10
N SER A 322 -23.75 27.77 0.27
CA SER A 322 -23.88 28.75 -0.82
C SER A 322 -24.27 28.12 -2.17
N SER A 323 -24.48 26.80 -2.23
CA SER A 323 -24.88 26.10 -3.45
C SER A 323 -26.36 26.33 -3.79
N ASP A 324 -26.68 26.27 -5.09
CA ASP A 324 -28.07 26.21 -5.56
C ASP A 324 -28.75 24.86 -5.26
N ASP A 325 -27.96 23.79 -5.09
CA ASP A 325 -28.43 22.44 -4.80
C ASP A 325 -28.62 22.23 -3.29
N ASP A 326 -29.54 21.35 -2.91
CA ASP A 326 -29.87 21.10 -1.50
C ASP A 326 -28.84 20.19 -0.83
N TYR A 327 -28.12 20.74 0.16
CA TYR A 327 -27.14 20.04 0.98
C TYR A 327 -27.47 20.20 2.46
N ALA A 328 -27.19 19.15 3.24
CA ALA A 328 -27.22 19.27 4.69
C ALA A 328 -26.12 20.22 5.16
N CYS A 329 -26.44 21.04 6.14
CA CYS A 329 -25.55 22.04 6.72
C CYS A 329 -24.32 21.39 7.37
N GLY A 330 -23.12 21.94 7.11
CA GLY A 330 -21.86 21.46 7.66
C GLY A 330 -21.74 21.66 9.18
N ALA A 331 -20.87 20.87 9.80
CA ALA A 331 -20.62 20.89 11.24
C ALA A 331 -19.93 22.19 11.73
N TYR A 332 -19.27 22.92 10.83
CA TYR A 332 -18.70 24.24 11.14
C TYR A 332 -19.80 25.27 11.40
N GLU A 333 -20.88 25.22 10.61
CA GLU A 333 -21.93 26.24 10.59
C GLU A 333 -22.96 26.06 11.71
N LYS A 334 -23.31 24.80 12.06
CA LYS A 334 -24.34 24.51 13.06
C LYS A 334 -24.00 23.33 13.96
N TYR A 335 -24.32 23.47 15.24
CA TYR A 335 -24.18 22.41 16.23
C TYR A 335 -25.07 21.20 15.89
N GLU A 336 -26.29 21.44 15.41
CA GLU A 336 -27.26 20.40 15.06
C GLU A 336 -27.02 19.77 13.68
N SER A 337 -25.88 20.07 13.04
CA SER A 337 -25.50 19.42 11.78
C SER A 337 -25.54 17.90 11.93
N PRO A 338 -26.06 17.15 10.92
CA PRO A 338 -26.01 15.69 10.94
C PRO A 338 -24.57 15.16 10.93
N TYR A 339 -23.59 16.01 10.60
CA TYR A 339 -22.18 15.69 10.55
C TYR A 339 -21.42 16.10 11.81
N HIS A 340 -22.09 16.64 12.84
CA HIS A 340 -21.43 17.15 14.04
C HIS A 340 -20.53 16.09 14.71
N SER A 341 -21.00 14.83 14.81
CA SER A 341 -20.23 13.73 15.40
C SER A 341 -19.05 13.25 14.55
N PHE A 342 -18.94 13.69 13.28
CA PHE A 342 -17.85 13.27 12.41
C PHE A 342 -16.53 13.94 12.79
N PHE A 343 -16.59 14.98 13.62
CA PHE A 343 -15.43 15.73 14.08
C PHE A 343 -15.44 15.85 15.60
N LYS A 344 -14.28 16.21 16.15
CA LYS A 344 -14.13 16.45 17.58
C LYS A 344 -13.94 17.95 17.81
N PHE A 345 -14.99 18.62 18.28
CA PHE A 345 -14.96 20.03 18.65
C PHE A 345 -14.57 20.22 20.12
N TYR A 346 -13.78 21.25 20.41
CA TYR A 346 -13.34 21.61 21.76
C TYR A 346 -14.06 22.84 22.32
N GLY A 347 -14.70 23.64 21.47
CA GLY A 347 -15.46 24.83 21.83
C GLY A 347 -16.95 24.72 21.53
N ASN A 348 -17.75 25.61 22.13
CA ASN A 348 -19.19 25.75 21.88
C ASN A 348 -19.53 27.06 21.15
N GLN A 349 -18.84 27.34 20.06
CA GLN A 349 -18.96 28.60 19.31
C GLN A 349 -19.58 28.31 17.94
N TRP A 350 -20.91 28.35 17.84
CA TRP A 350 -21.63 28.28 16.57
C TRP A 350 -22.44 29.56 16.32
N PRO A 351 -22.55 30.01 15.06
CA PRO A 351 -21.91 29.46 13.86
C PRO A 351 -20.38 29.66 13.84
N ASP A 352 -19.71 28.99 12.90
CA ASP A 352 -18.31 29.15 12.53
C ASP A 352 -17.28 28.66 13.57
N ASN A 353 -17.50 27.44 14.07
CA ASN A 353 -16.66 26.86 15.14
C ASN A 353 -15.28 26.43 14.63
N GLY A 354 -14.27 27.28 14.79
CA GLY A 354 -12.88 26.98 14.45
C GLY A 354 -12.13 26.07 15.44
N SER A 355 -12.78 25.61 16.52
CA SER A 355 -12.11 24.84 17.58
C SER A 355 -12.39 23.35 17.44
N TYR A 356 -11.68 22.67 16.54
CA TYR A 356 -11.78 21.23 16.31
C TYR A 356 -10.41 20.56 16.14
N ASP A 357 -10.40 19.23 16.17
CA ASP A 357 -9.20 18.42 15.96
C ASP A 357 -8.79 18.38 14.47
N GLY A 358 -7.55 18.78 14.19
CA GLY A 358 -6.94 18.70 12.86
C GLY A 358 -5.83 17.66 12.82
N TRP A 359 -5.58 17.08 11.65
CA TRP A 359 -4.44 16.18 11.47
C TRP A 359 -3.14 16.96 11.75
N TRP A 360 -2.41 16.54 12.79
CA TRP A 360 -1.22 17.24 13.31
C TRP A 360 -1.48 18.71 13.71
N GLY A 361 -2.73 19.07 14.01
CA GLY A 361 -3.13 20.43 14.36
C GLY A 361 -3.29 21.37 13.16
N HIS A 362 -3.33 20.85 11.92
CA HIS A 362 -3.65 21.65 10.75
C HIS A 362 -5.16 21.83 10.58
N ASP A 363 -5.65 23.06 10.73
CA ASP A 363 -7.07 23.38 10.59
C ASP A 363 -7.61 23.20 9.16
N THR A 364 -6.75 23.04 8.16
CA THR A 364 -7.16 22.73 6.77
C THR A 364 -7.51 21.26 6.58
N LEU A 365 -7.10 20.39 7.52
CA LEU A 365 -7.29 18.93 7.48
C LEU A 365 -8.01 18.43 8.75
N PRO A 366 -9.32 18.69 8.91
CA PRO A 366 -10.08 18.16 10.04
C PRO A 366 -9.94 16.64 10.19
N LYS A 367 -9.57 16.17 11.39
CA LYS A 367 -9.43 14.74 11.69
C LYS A 367 -10.81 14.12 11.92
N LEU A 368 -11.05 12.97 11.30
CA LEU A 368 -12.33 12.27 11.37
C LEU A 368 -12.48 11.49 12.69
N ASN A 369 -13.62 11.67 13.37
CA ASN A 369 -13.92 11.07 14.67
C ASN A 369 -14.70 9.76 14.54
N TYR A 370 -13.99 8.69 14.19
CA TYR A 370 -14.60 7.38 13.99
C TYR A 370 -15.14 6.73 15.27
N GLU A 371 -14.41 6.83 16.38
CA GLU A 371 -14.72 6.13 17.63
C GLU A 371 -16.04 6.58 18.27
N ASP A 372 -16.44 7.83 18.04
CA ASP A 372 -17.71 8.39 18.55
C ASP A 372 -18.80 8.51 17.47
N SER A 373 -18.59 7.97 16.26
CA SER A 373 -19.53 8.13 15.14
C SER A 373 -19.65 6.88 14.27
N ASP A 374 -20.58 6.00 14.66
CA ASP A 374 -20.99 4.82 13.85
C ASP A 374 -21.45 5.22 12.43
N THR A 375 -22.03 6.42 12.29
CA THR A 375 -22.52 6.92 11.00
C THR A 375 -21.36 7.25 10.06
N LEU A 376 -20.28 7.83 10.58
CA LEU A 376 -19.05 8.10 9.82
C LEU A 376 -18.36 6.79 9.43
N GLU A 377 -18.17 5.86 10.38
CA GLU A 377 -17.56 4.54 10.11
C GLU A 377 -18.30 3.84 8.97
N LYS A 378 -19.63 3.76 9.08
CA LYS A 378 -20.47 3.15 8.06
C LYS A 378 -20.35 3.88 6.71
N TYR A 379 -20.35 5.20 6.72
CA TYR A 379 -20.24 6.01 5.49
C TYR A 379 -18.97 5.67 4.72
N ILE A 380 -17.82 5.66 5.39
CA ILE A 380 -16.53 5.41 4.75
C ILE A 380 -16.42 3.96 4.30
N ILE A 381 -16.93 3.00 5.07
CA ILE A 381 -17.04 1.61 4.64
C ILE A 381 -17.89 1.49 3.37
N ASP A 382 -19.02 2.20 3.30
CA ASP A 382 -19.90 2.21 2.12
C ASP A 382 -19.21 2.89 0.92
N ILE A 383 -18.37 3.91 1.12
CA ILE A 383 -17.49 4.48 0.09
C ILE A 383 -16.48 3.43 -0.41
N GLY A 384 -15.83 2.70 0.49
CA GLY A 384 -14.93 1.60 0.16
C GLY A 384 -15.60 0.54 -0.73
N LYS A 385 -16.86 0.19 -0.43
CA LYS A 385 -17.68 -0.72 -1.25
C LYS A 385 -18.09 -0.12 -2.60
N LYS A 386 -18.51 1.14 -2.61
CA LYS A 386 -19.11 1.80 -3.77
C LYS A 386 -18.20 1.75 -4.99
N TRP A 387 -16.94 2.17 -4.86
CA TRP A 387 -16.05 2.32 -6.01
C TRP A 387 -15.53 1.00 -6.58
N VAL A 388 -15.43 -0.05 -5.76
CA VAL A 388 -15.09 -1.40 -6.24
C VAL A 388 -16.29 -2.16 -6.81
N SER A 389 -17.51 -1.62 -6.64
CA SER A 389 -18.76 -2.20 -7.14
C SER A 389 -19.15 -1.62 -8.51
N PRO A 390 -20.04 -2.30 -9.26
CA PRO A 390 -20.67 -1.70 -10.44
C PRO A 390 -21.38 -0.38 -10.12
N PRO A 391 -21.32 0.62 -11.02
CA PRO A 391 -20.73 0.57 -12.36
C PRO A 391 -19.22 0.91 -12.43
N TYR A 392 -18.58 1.26 -11.32
CA TYR A 392 -17.21 1.79 -11.32
C TYR A 392 -16.15 0.71 -11.44
N ASN A 393 -16.32 -0.39 -10.70
CA ASN A 393 -15.48 -1.60 -10.78
C ASN A 393 -13.97 -1.34 -10.67
N VAL A 394 -13.52 -0.40 -9.82
CA VAL A 394 -12.07 -0.27 -9.58
C VAL A 394 -11.52 -1.55 -8.95
N ASP A 395 -10.28 -1.88 -9.26
CA ASP A 395 -9.63 -3.12 -8.86
C ASP A 395 -8.89 -3.02 -7.51
N GLY A 396 -8.95 -1.87 -6.84
CA GLY A 396 -8.43 -1.75 -5.48
C GLY A 396 -8.31 -0.35 -4.95
N TRP A 397 -7.83 -0.29 -3.72
CA TRP A 397 -7.60 0.93 -2.96
C TRP A 397 -6.13 1.02 -2.55
N ARG A 398 -5.52 2.19 -2.77
CA ARG A 398 -4.37 2.66 -1.99
C ARG A 398 -4.91 3.46 -0.82
N LEU A 399 -4.49 3.16 0.41
CA LEU A 399 -5.02 3.79 1.62
C LEU A 399 -4.00 4.78 2.20
N ASP A 400 -4.38 6.05 2.27
CA ASP A 400 -3.55 7.14 2.77
C ASP A 400 -3.48 7.16 4.30
N VAL A 401 -2.27 7.31 4.85
CA VAL A 401 -1.99 7.35 6.30
C VAL A 401 -2.78 6.28 7.08
N ALA A 402 -2.83 5.06 6.54
CA ALA A 402 -3.73 4.02 7.01
C ALA A 402 -3.47 3.60 8.46
N ALA A 403 -2.21 3.67 8.89
CA ALA A 403 -1.78 3.34 10.25
C ALA A 403 -2.30 4.31 11.33
N ASP A 404 -2.66 5.55 10.98
CA ASP A 404 -3.10 6.58 11.94
C ASP A 404 -4.63 6.76 12.01
N LEU A 405 -5.39 5.96 11.24
CA LEU A 405 -6.85 6.05 11.22
C LEU A 405 -7.43 5.76 12.62
N GLY A 406 -8.24 6.68 13.13
CA GLY A 406 -8.79 6.63 14.48
C GLY A 406 -7.90 7.30 15.53
N TYR A 407 -8.24 7.15 16.81
CA TYR A 407 -7.45 7.69 17.93
C TYR A 407 -6.69 6.61 18.69
N SER A 408 -7.13 5.36 18.60
CA SER A 408 -6.48 4.20 19.21
C SER A 408 -6.05 3.17 18.17
N LYS A 409 -4.97 2.44 18.46
CA LYS A 409 -4.48 1.35 17.62
C LYS A 409 -5.51 0.21 17.56
N GLU A 410 -6.20 -0.06 18.66
CA GLU A 410 -7.22 -1.09 18.76
C GLU A 410 -8.40 -0.80 17.82
N TYR A 411 -8.85 0.45 17.77
CA TYR A 411 -9.90 0.87 16.84
C TYR A 411 -9.42 0.83 15.39
N ASN A 412 -8.19 1.28 15.10
CA ASN A 412 -7.59 1.22 13.77
C ASN A 412 -7.68 -0.20 13.15
N HIS A 413 -7.23 -1.22 13.89
CA HIS A 413 -7.34 -2.61 13.45
C HIS A 413 -8.81 -3.06 13.29
N THR A 414 -9.69 -2.65 14.21
CA THR A 414 -11.12 -2.98 14.13
C THR A 414 -11.76 -2.41 12.85
N PHE A 415 -11.43 -1.16 12.52
CA PHE A 415 -11.89 -0.50 11.30
C PHE A 415 -11.39 -1.24 10.05
N TRP A 416 -10.09 -1.54 9.95
CA TRP A 416 -9.54 -2.19 8.76
C TRP A 416 -10.07 -3.61 8.54
N LYS A 417 -10.43 -4.34 9.60
CA LYS A 417 -11.12 -5.64 9.47
C LYS A 417 -12.50 -5.49 8.85
N LYS A 418 -13.29 -4.53 9.34
CA LYS A 418 -14.61 -4.21 8.79
C LYS A 418 -14.49 -3.72 7.35
N PHE A 419 -13.52 -2.87 7.05
CA PHE A 419 -13.24 -2.36 5.71
C PHE A 419 -12.85 -3.49 4.74
N ARG A 420 -11.92 -4.38 5.14
CA ARG A 420 -11.56 -5.55 4.34
C ARG A 420 -12.78 -6.41 4.05
N GLN A 421 -13.54 -6.77 5.08
CA GLN A 421 -14.74 -7.59 4.91
C GLN A 421 -15.68 -6.94 3.88
N ALA A 422 -15.94 -5.64 4.04
CA ALA A 422 -16.79 -4.88 3.16
C ALA A 422 -16.32 -4.85 1.69
N VAL A 423 -15.04 -4.51 1.46
CA VAL A 423 -14.45 -4.43 0.12
C VAL A 423 -14.40 -5.80 -0.54
N LYS A 424 -13.97 -6.84 0.19
CA LYS A 424 -13.88 -8.20 -0.35
C LYS A 424 -15.25 -8.86 -0.59
N GLU A 425 -16.28 -8.48 0.17
CA GLU A 425 -17.68 -8.87 -0.11
C GLU A 425 -18.18 -8.27 -1.43
N ALA A 426 -17.80 -7.02 -1.73
CA ALA A 426 -18.17 -6.32 -2.95
C ALA A 426 -17.38 -6.82 -4.18
N ASN A 427 -16.06 -6.97 -4.02
CA ASN A 427 -15.15 -7.49 -5.05
C ASN A 427 -14.01 -8.29 -4.39
N PRO A 428 -14.04 -9.64 -4.43
CA PRO A 428 -12.98 -10.47 -3.83
C PRO A 428 -11.58 -10.24 -4.41
N GLU A 429 -11.50 -9.77 -5.66
CA GLU A 429 -10.24 -9.50 -6.36
C GLU A 429 -9.74 -8.06 -6.15
N ALA A 430 -10.47 -7.21 -5.43
CA ALA A 430 -10.04 -5.84 -5.15
C ALA A 430 -8.85 -5.84 -4.18
N ILE A 431 -7.71 -5.28 -4.57
CA ILE A 431 -6.52 -5.19 -3.71
C ILE A 431 -6.68 -4.08 -2.66
N ILE A 432 -6.23 -4.35 -1.43
CA ILE A 432 -6.13 -3.35 -0.36
C ILE A 432 -4.64 -3.11 -0.08
N LEU A 433 -4.13 -2.00 -0.61
CA LEU A 433 -2.75 -1.54 -0.50
C LEU A 433 -2.69 -0.38 0.49
N ALA A 434 -1.94 -0.49 1.57
CA ALA A 434 -1.81 0.61 2.54
C ALA A 434 -0.50 1.38 2.40
N GLU A 435 -0.56 2.69 2.56
CA GLU A 435 0.62 3.47 2.89
C GLU A 435 1.02 3.17 4.33
N ASN A 436 2.23 2.65 4.53
CA ASN A 436 2.78 2.42 5.85
C ASN A 436 4.28 2.70 5.87
N TYR A 437 4.71 3.49 6.85
CA TYR A 437 6.11 3.65 7.21
C TYR A 437 6.35 2.82 8.48
N GLY A 438 7.39 1.99 8.49
CA GLY A 438 7.66 1.11 9.62
C GLY A 438 7.10 -0.32 9.47
N ASP A 439 7.06 -0.99 10.62
CA ASP A 439 6.66 -2.38 10.74
C ASP A 439 5.15 -2.58 10.57
N SER A 440 4.76 -3.16 9.43
CA SER A 440 3.36 -3.41 9.05
C SER A 440 2.80 -4.76 9.51
N TYR A 441 3.55 -5.51 10.33
CA TYR A 441 3.21 -6.90 10.67
C TYR A 441 1.78 -7.07 11.16
N ASP A 442 1.33 -6.23 12.09
CA ASP A 442 0.05 -6.40 12.77
C ASP A 442 -1.15 -6.29 11.81
N TRP A 443 -1.00 -5.55 10.70
CA TRP A 443 -2.04 -5.38 9.67
C TRP A 443 -1.95 -6.41 8.53
N LEU A 444 -0.79 -7.04 8.33
CA LEU A 444 -0.58 -8.05 7.28
C LEU A 444 -0.86 -9.48 7.78
N GLN A 445 -1.79 -9.62 8.72
CA GLN A 445 -2.16 -10.88 9.34
C GLN A 445 -3.26 -11.65 8.60
N GLY A 446 -3.75 -11.10 7.47
CA GLY A 446 -4.68 -11.70 6.54
C GLY A 446 -6.14 -11.27 6.68
N ASP A 447 -6.46 -10.49 7.71
CA ASP A 447 -7.80 -9.99 8.03
C ASP A 447 -7.94 -8.47 7.84
N GLU A 448 -6.89 -7.77 7.41
CA GLU A 448 -6.89 -6.31 7.18
C GLU A 448 -6.36 -5.97 5.77
N TRP A 449 -5.09 -5.57 5.64
CA TRP A 449 -4.53 -5.17 4.33
C TRP A 449 -4.04 -6.39 3.54
N ASP A 450 -4.06 -6.31 2.20
CA ASP A 450 -3.40 -7.31 1.36
C ASP A 450 -1.89 -7.05 1.33
N THR A 451 -1.49 -5.78 1.23
CA THR A 451 -0.09 -5.36 1.17
C THR A 451 0.11 -3.90 1.51
N ILE A 452 1.35 -3.42 1.39
CA ILE A 452 1.76 -2.06 1.67
C ILE A 452 2.61 -1.46 0.53
N MET A 453 2.70 -0.13 0.53
CA MET A 453 3.81 0.59 -0.11
C MET A 453 5.09 0.28 0.67
N ASN A 454 6.01 -0.42 0.02
CA ASN A 454 7.18 -1.05 0.61
C ASN A 454 8.36 -0.07 0.74
N TYR A 455 8.16 0.97 1.54
CA TYR A 455 9.23 1.94 1.79
C TYR A 455 10.43 1.29 2.48
N ASP A 456 10.19 0.50 3.54
CA ASP A 456 11.27 0.02 4.41
C ASP A 456 12.05 -1.17 3.85
N ALA A 457 11.40 -2.05 3.09
CA ALA A 457 12.00 -3.26 2.57
C ALA A 457 12.32 -3.20 1.06
N PHE A 458 12.13 -2.02 0.45
CA PHE A 458 12.51 -1.77 -0.93
C PHE A 458 13.07 -0.35 -1.13
N MET A 459 12.23 0.69 -1.09
CA MET A 459 12.63 2.06 -1.46
C MET A 459 13.84 2.56 -0.66
N GLU A 460 13.78 2.47 0.67
CA GLU A 460 14.84 2.89 1.61
C GLU A 460 16.17 2.15 1.34
N PRO A 461 16.24 0.79 1.42
CA PRO A 461 17.47 0.07 1.09
C PRO A 461 18.05 0.42 -0.28
N VAL A 462 17.19 0.57 -1.31
CA VAL A 462 17.62 0.88 -2.68
C VAL A 462 18.22 2.28 -2.76
N THR A 463 17.56 3.30 -2.21
CA THR A 463 18.09 4.67 -2.24
C THR A 463 19.39 4.77 -1.45
N TRP A 464 19.46 4.20 -0.25
CA TRP A 464 20.70 4.20 0.54
C TRP A 464 21.85 3.54 -0.20
N PHE A 465 21.59 2.40 -0.87
CA PHE A 465 22.60 1.66 -1.60
C PHE A 465 23.09 2.40 -2.86
N LEU A 466 22.20 3.05 -3.61
CA LEU A 466 22.53 3.68 -4.89
C LEU A 466 22.97 5.14 -4.78
N THR A 467 22.41 5.89 -3.82
CA THR A 467 22.59 7.34 -3.71
C THR A 467 23.26 7.74 -2.40
N GLY A 468 23.17 6.90 -1.36
CA GLY A 468 23.59 7.27 -0.01
C GLY A 468 22.69 8.31 0.64
N MET A 469 21.48 8.53 0.12
CA MET A 469 20.48 9.47 0.63
C MET A 469 19.19 8.73 1.03
N GLU A 470 18.50 9.26 2.03
CA GLU A 470 17.14 8.81 2.40
C GLU A 470 16.14 9.10 1.27
N LYS A 471 14.99 8.41 1.27
CA LYS A 471 13.95 8.56 0.24
C LYS A 471 13.44 9.99 0.06
N HIS A 472 13.42 10.79 1.12
CA HIS A 472 13.00 12.20 1.08
C HIS A 472 14.17 13.17 0.82
N SER A 473 15.39 12.66 0.69
CA SER A 473 16.62 13.45 0.51
C SER A 473 16.93 14.42 1.67
N ASP A 474 16.37 14.16 2.86
CA ASP A 474 16.60 14.96 4.07
C ASP A 474 17.88 14.57 4.83
N GLU A 475 18.30 13.30 4.73
CA GLU A 475 19.48 12.75 5.37
C GLU A 475 20.43 12.07 4.36
N MET A 476 21.75 12.19 4.59
CA MET A 476 22.80 11.49 3.85
C MET A 476 23.58 10.53 4.75
N ARG A 477 23.78 9.30 4.28
CA ARG A 477 24.58 8.25 4.92
C ARG A 477 25.60 7.67 3.93
N PRO A 478 26.80 8.29 3.83
CA PRO A 478 27.84 7.85 2.90
C PRO A 478 28.35 6.42 3.14
N ASP A 479 28.18 5.88 4.35
CA ASP A 479 28.53 4.49 4.72
C ASP A 479 27.61 3.43 4.11
N SER A 480 26.43 3.85 3.65
CA SER A 480 25.44 2.96 3.03
C SER A 480 25.59 2.87 1.51
N LEU A 481 26.25 3.86 0.89
CA LEU A 481 26.49 3.90 -0.55
C LEU A 481 27.33 2.69 -1.01
N GLY A 482 26.75 1.84 -1.85
CA GLY A 482 27.38 0.63 -2.36
C GLY A 482 27.65 -0.45 -1.31
N ASN A 483 27.00 -0.39 -0.14
CA ASN A 483 27.19 -1.35 0.95
C ASN A 483 26.20 -2.54 0.86
N PRO A 484 26.65 -3.73 0.40
CA PRO A 484 25.76 -4.87 0.21
C PRO A 484 25.25 -5.46 1.53
N ASP A 485 26.04 -5.39 2.60
CA ASP A 485 25.67 -5.97 3.89
C ASP A 485 24.49 -5.20 4.51
N TYR A 486 24.51 -3.87 4.40
CA TYR A 486 23.38 -3.03 4.79
C TYR A 486 22.15 -3.31 3.92
N PHE A 487 22.32 -3.32 2.59
CA PHE A 487 21.22 -3.53 1.65
C PHE A 487 20.48 -4.86 1.88
N PHE A 488 21.20 -5.98 1.83
CA PHE A 488 20.59 -7.30 2.03
C PHE A 488 20.12 -7.50 3.47
N GLY A 489 20.84 -6.94 4.45
CA GLY A 489 20.45 -6.98 5.86
C GLY A 489 19.10 -6.29 6.12
N ALA A 490 18.94 -5.07 5.60
CA ALA A 490 17.72 -4.28 5.75
C ALA A 490 16.52 -4.94 5.04
N MET A 491 16.70 -5.38 3.79
CA MET A 491 15.64 -6.08 3.06
C MET A 491 15.20 -7.36 3.78
N HIS A 492 16.13 -8.24 4.15
CA HIS A 492 15.77 -9.48 4.85
C HIS A 492 15.11 -9.23 6.20
N HIS A 493 15.53 -8.18 6.93
CA HIS A 493 14.92 -7.83 8.21
C HIS A 493 13.48 -7.36 8.06
N ASN A 494 13.25 -6.41 7.16
CA ASN A 494 11.94 -5.77 6.98
C ASN A 494 10.95 -6.71 6.27
N MET A 495 11.40 -7.48 5.27
CA MET A 495 10.55 -8.44 4.55
C MET A 495 10.07 -9.62 5.41
N ALA A 496 10.83 -9.99 6.45
CA ALA A 496 10.47 -11.11 7.32
C ALA A 496 9.08 -10.96 7.96
N ARG A 497 8.62 -9.72 8.08
CA ARG A 497 7.36 -9.35 8.73
C ARG A 497 6.17 -9.23 7.77
N MET A 498 6.35 -9.51 6.48
CA MET A 498 5.30 -9.39 5.45
C MET A 498 4.54 -10.70 5.15
N GLY A 499 4.76 -11.78 5.91
CA GLY A 499 4.02 -13.05 5.76
C GLY A 499 4.31 -13.87 4.49
N GLY A 500 4.95 -13.30 3.47
CA GLY A 500 5.27 -13.92 2.18
C GLY A 500 4.24 -13.65 1.09
N GLN A 501 2.94 -13.66 1.43
CA GLN A 501 1.86 -13.25 0.54
C GLN A 501 1.99 -11.77 0.15
N SER A 502 2.03 -10.88 1.15
CA SER A 502 2.14 -9.45 0.92
C SER A 502 3.43 -9.09 0.22
N TYR A 503 4.54 -9.78 0.50
CA TYR A 503 5.79 -9.61 -0.24
C TYR A 503 5.64 -9.83 -1.76
N SER A 504 4.75 -10.72 -2.18
CA SER A 504 4.56 -11.02 -3.61
C SER A 504 3.84 -9.91 -4.37
N ILE A 505 3.22 -8.97 -3.65
CA ILE A 505 2.42 -7.87 -4.19
C ILE A 505 2.84 -6.49 -3.65
N SER A 506 3.77 -6.42 -2.70
CA SER A 506 4.24 -5.15 -2.13
C SER A 506 5.09 -4.40 -3.15
N MET A 507 5.05 -3.07 -3.07
CA MET A 507 5.57 -2.18 -4.12
C MET A 507 6.57 -1.18 -3.59
#